data_AF-A0A2V9LQZ0-F1
#
_entry.id   AF-A0A2V9LQZ0-F1
#
_cell.length_a   1.000
_cell.length_b   1.000
_cell.length_c   1.000
_cell.angle_alpha   90.00
_cell.angle_beta   90.00
_cell.angle_gamma   90.00
#
_symmetry.space_group_name_H-M   'P 1'
#
loop_
_entity.id
_entity.type
_entity.pdbx_description
1 polymer ?
#
loop_
_entity_poly.entity_id
_entity_poly.type
_entity_poly.pdbx_seq_one_letter_code
_entity_poly.pdbx_strand_id
1 'polypeptide(L)'
;MTPKEVPLCTPESVARSRKSKQLNAWAALLSGCLWALALGMISPPTPQKLALGFLAGLVWANGFEYVYHRFILHLAGSYFARRHLVHHRATGTPEEAEHVNFGESPLWIVLLFVVNGLPVSALDWLSGLGIAPGMLLAFVAYFVAVEEVHWRIHLGGRLPSFLEPARGYHLAHHDMPVGRYNVFFPLFDWLLGTAHGPALADQGHARPAR
;
A
#
# COMPACT_ATOMS: atom_id res chain seq x y z
N MET A 1 36.82 7.60 16.83
CA MET A 1 35.54 8.34 16.70
C MET A 1 34.49 7.30 16.32
N THR A 2 33.74 6.80 17.28
CA THR A 2 32.62 5.89 17.00
C THR A 2 31.55 6.68 16.24
N PRO A 3 30.92 6.13 15.19
CA PRO A 3 29.78 6.79 14.56
C PRO A 3 28.74 7.06 15.64
N LYS A 4 28.29 8.31 15.80
CA LYS A 4 27.10 8.59 16.59
C LYS A 4 25.97 7.81 15.93
N GLU A 5 25.47 6.77 16.61
CA GLU A 5 24.22 6.12 16.25
C GLU A 5 23.15 7.21 16.19
N VAL A 6 22.76 7.59 14.97
CA VAL A 6 21.63 8.49 14.77
C VAL A 6 20.40 7.74 15.27
N PRO A 7 19.63 8.30 16.23
CA PRO A 7 18.51 7.57 16.80
C PRO A 7 17.47 7.23 15.74
N LEU A 8 17.08 5.96 15.74
CA LEU A 8 15.98 5.34 14.98
C LEU A 8 14.64 6.01 15.37
N CYS A 9 14.30 7.15 14.75
CA CYS A 9 13.11 7.97 15.02
C CYS A 9 12.93 8.42 16.49
N THR A 10 12.24 9.55 16.71
CA THR A 10 11.89 9.95 18.09
C THR A 10 10.67 9.17 18.59
N PRO A 11 10.56 8.84 19.89
CA PRO A 11 9.36 8.19 20.43
C PRO A 11 8.06 8.96 20.14
N GLU A 12 8.14 10.29 20.11
CA GLU A 12 7.01 11.15 19.78
C GLU A 12 6.56 10.99 18.32
N SER A 13 7.50 11.00 17.37
CA SER A 13 7.19 10.79 15.94
C SER A 13 6.54 9.42 15.69
N VAL A 14 7.04 8.37 16.34
CA VAL A 14 6.48 7.01 16.28
C VAL A 14 5.07 6.96 16.87
N ALA A 15 4.83 7.64 18.00
CA ALA A 15 3.50 7.71 18.60
C ALA A 15 2.50 8.46 17.71
N ARG A 16 2.92 9.58 17.10
CA ARG A 16 2.11 10.37 16.16
C ARG A 16 1.77 9.56 14.91
N SER A 17 2.77 8.89 14.35
CA SER A 17 2.63 7.96 13.22
C SER A 17 1.62 6.85 13.50
N ARG A 18 1.74 6.19 14.66
CA ARG A 18 0.81 5.15 15.10
C ARG A 18 -0.62 5.68 15.23
N LYS A 19 -0.80 6.87 15.80
CA LYS A 19 -2.12 7.52 15.93
C LYS A 19 -2.73 7.82 14.56
N SER A 20 -1.96 8.39 13.64
CA SER A 20 -2.41 8.66 12.26
C SER A 20 -2.85 7.37 11.56
N LYS A 21 -2.04 6.31 11.64
CA LYS A 21 -2.39 4.97 11.10
C LYS A 21 -3.68 4.41 11.71
N GLN A 22 -3.89 4.57 13.02
CA GLN A 22 -5.14 4.13 13.67
C GLN A 22 -6.36 4.91 13.15
N LEU A 23 -6.22 6.23 12.95
CA LEU A 23 -7.30 7.05 12.40
C LEU A 23 -7.60 6.67 10.94
N ASN A 24 -6.57 6.37 10.14
CA ASN A 24 -6.73 5.88 8.78
C ASN A 24 -7.44 4.52 8.74
N ALA A 25 -7.05 3.59 9.62
CA ALA A 25 -7.74 2.31 9.76
C ALA A 25 -9.22 2.48 10.13
N TRP A 26 -9.55 3.39 11.05
CA TRP A 26 -10.94 3.70 11.37
C TRP A 26 -11.70 4.31 10.19
N ALA A 27 -11.09 5.22 9.44
CA ALA A 27 -11.70 5.79 8.25
C ALA A 27 -11.97 4.71 7.18
N ALA A 28 -11.04 3.78 6.98
CA ALA A 28 -11.21 2.65 6.07
C ALA A 28 -12.35 1.73 6.53
N LEU A 29 -12.36 1.34 7.81
CA LEU A 29 -13.41 0.51 8.41
C LEU A 29 -14.79 1.16 8.25
N LEU A 30 -14.92 2.43 8.63
CA LEU A 30 -16.21 3.13 8.54
C LEU A 30 -16.64 3.28 7.07
N SER A 31 -15.76 3.74 6.19
CA SER A 31 -16.12 3.99 4.79
C SER A 31 -16.45 2.70 4.05
N GLY A 32 -15.64 1.66 4.19
CA GLY A 32 -15.80 0.40 3.48
C GLY A 32 -16.88 -0.49 4.08
N CYS A 33 -16.90 -0.68 5.39
CA CYS A 33 -17.89 -1.58 6.02
C CYS A 33 -19.30 -1.00 6.00
N LEU A 34 -19.48 0.32 6.20
CA LEU A 34 -20.81 0.92 6.09
C LEU A 34 -21.35 0.83 4.66
N TRP A 35 -20.48 1.00 3.66
CA TRP A 35 -20.88 0.86 2.26
C TRP A 35 -21.20 -0.59 1.90
N ALA A 36 -20.35 -1.54 2.30
CA ALA A 36 -20.62 -2.97 2.13
C ALA A 36 -21.95 -3.37 2.79
N LEU A 37 -22.22 -2.86 3.99
CA LEU A 37 -23.48 -3.07 4.71
C LEU A 37 -24.66 -2.47 3.94
N ALA A 38 -24.56 -1.22 3.47
CA ALA A 38 -25.62 -0.57 2.72
C ALA A 38 -25.98 -1.36 1.43
N LEU A 39 -24.97 -1.82 0.68
CA LEU A 39 -25.20 -2.68 -0.49
C LEU A 39 -25.81 -4.03 -0.09
N GLY A 40 -25.32 -4.64 0.99
CA GLY A 40 -25.85 -5.90 1.51
C GLY A 40 -27.29 -5.79 2.02
N MET A 41 -27.74 -4.61 2.45
CA MET A 41 -29.15 -4.37 2.81
C MET A 41 -30.05 -4.25 1.58
N ILE A 42 -29.53 -3.71 0.46
CA ILE A 42 -30.26 -3.60 -0.80
C ILE A 42 -30.34 -4.95 -1.51
N SER A 43 -29.22 -5.69 -1.53
CA SER A 43 -29.11 -7.01 -2.15
C SER A 43 -28.26 -7.92 -1.27
N PRO A 44 -28.89 -8.69 -0.35
CA PRO A 44 -28.17 -9.56 0.57
C PRO A 44 -27.31 -10.60 -0.18
N PRO A 45 -25.98 -10.57 -0.05
CA PRO A 45 -25.12 -11.55 -0.71
C PRO A 45 -25.24 -12.89 -0.01
N THR A 46 -25.26 -13.98 -0.79
CA THR A 46 -25.05 -15.32 -0.23
C THR A 46 -23.61 -15.42 0.31
N PRO A 47 -23.31 -16.34 1.23
CA PRO A 47 -21.95 -16.56 1.70
C PRO A 47 -20.94 -16.82 0.57
N GLN A 48 -21.36 -17.51 -0.49
CA GLN A 48 -20.54 -17.77 -1.67
C GLN A 48 -20.22 -16.49 -2.45
N LYS A 49 -21.21 -15.62 -2.65
CA LYS A 49 -21.00 -14.31 -3.29
C LYS A 49 -20.09 -13.41 -2.45
N LEU A 50 -20.26 -13.44 -1.13
CA LEU A 50 -19.39 -12.70 -0.22
C LEU A 50 -17.94 -13.19 -0.30
N ALA A 51 -17.71 -14.50 -0.27
CA ALA A 51 -16.39 -15.10 -0.38
C ALA A 51 -15.75 -14.82 -1.75
N LEU A 52 -16.50 -15.00 -2.85
CA LEU A 52 -16.03 -14.70 -4.20
C LEU A 52 -15.67 -13.21 -4.35
N GLY A 53 -16.54 -12.33 -3.85
CA GLY A 53 -16.29 -10.90 -3.80
C GLY A 53 -15.05 -10.56 -2.99
N PHE A 54 -14.86 -11.20 -1.84
CA PHE A 54 -13.67 -10.98 -1.03
C PHE A 54 -12.39 -11.35 -1.79
N LEU A 55 -12.35 -12.52 -2.44
CA LEU A 55 -11.20 -12.93 -3.25
C LEU A 55 -10.94 -11.98 -4.44
N ALA A 56 -11.99 -11.62 -5.18
CA ALA A 56 -11.90 -10.64 -6.27
C ALA A 56 -11.44 -9.27 -5.77
N GLY A 57 -11.89 -8.87 -4.59
CA GLY A 57 -11.51 -7.62 -3.94
C GLY A 57 -10.05 -7.58 -3.50
N LEU A 58 -9.46 -8.71 -3.07
CA LEU A 58 -8.02 -8.78 -2.78
C LEU A 58 -7.18 -8.55 -4.05
N VAL A 59 -7.60 -9.14 -5.18
CA VAL A 59 -6.93 -8.92 -6.48
C VAL A 59 -7.10 -7.46 -6.92
N TRP A 60 -8.31 -6.90 -6.80
CA TRP A 60 -8.58 -5.48 -7.08
C TRP A 60 -7.70 -4.56 -6.22
N ALA A 61 -7.64 -4.79 -4.91
CA ALA A 61 -6.88 -3.96 -3.98
C ALA A 61 -5.39 -3.98 -4.28
N ASN A 62 -4.83 -5.16 -4.57
CA ASN A 62 -3.44 -5.31 -4.95
C ASN A 62 -3.11 -4.61 -6.28
N GLY A 63 -3.99 -4.72 -7.27
CA GLY A 63 -3.86 -4.00 -8.55
C GLY A 63 -4.00 -2.49 -8.37
N PHE A 64 -4.92 -2.04 -7.52
CA PHE A 64 -5.06 -0.63 -7.18
C PHE A 64 -3.80 -0.09 -6.50
N GLU A 65 -3.25 -0.78 -5.50
CA GLU A 65 -1.99 -0.42 -4.84
C GLU A 65 -0.87 -0.24 -5.88
N TYR A 66 -0.73 -1.21 -6.80
CA TYR A 66 0.24 -1.15 -7.88
C TYR A 66 0.08 0.10 -8.74
N VAL A 67 -1.13 0.34 -9.25
CA VAL A 67 -1.43 1.48 -10.13
C VAL A 67 -1.22 2.79 -9.39
N TYR A 68 -1.69 2.89 -8.16
CA TYR A 68 -1.55 4.06 -7.31
C TYR A 68 -0.08 4.36 -7.05
N HIS A 69 0.69 3.37 -6.62
CA HIS A 69 2.11 3.55 -6.33
C HIS A 69 2.89 3.89 -7.60
N ARG A 70 2.74 3.13 -8.68
CA ARG A 70 3.48 3.34 -9.93
C ARG A 70 3.11 4.63 -10.66
N PHE A 71 1.82 4.93 -10.80
CA PHE A 71 1.35 5.99 -11.70
C PHE A 71 0.82 7.23 -10.99
N ILE A 72 0.51 7.18 -9.70
CA ILE A 72 0.05 8.35 -8.94
C ILE A 72 1.16 8.87 -8.03
N LEU A 73 1.82 7.98 -7.29
CA LEU A 73 2.90 8.34 -6.37
C LEU A 73 4.23 8.63 -7.09
N HIS A 74 4.49 8.02 -8.25
CA HIS A 74 5.70 8.30 -9.04
C HIS A 74 5.47 9.22 -10.25
N LEU A 75 4.26 9.76 -10.43
CA LEU A 75 3.99 10.76 -11.47
C LEU A 75 4.41 12.16 -11.02
N ALA A 76 5.52 12.63 -11.56
CA ALA A 76 6.10 13.93 -11.22
C ALA A 76 5.09 15.08 -11.29
N GLY A 77 5.16 15.98 -10.31
CA GLY A 77 4.36 17.22 -10.26
C GLY A 77 3.03 17.11 -9.50
N SER A 78 2.55 15.91 -9.18
CA SER A 78 1.34 15.72 -8.37
C SER A 78 1.59 15.98 -6.88
N TYR A 79 0.52 16.27 -6.11
CA TYR A 79 0.61 16.38 -4.64
C TYR A 79 1.10 15.07 -4.02
N PHE A 80 0.53 13.95 -4.45
CA PHE A 80 0.90 12.62 -3.97
C PHE A 80 2.36 12.27 -4.27
N ALA A 81 2.86 12.64 -5.45
CA ALA A 81 4.26 12.40 -5.80
C ALA A 81 5.24 13.23 -4.97
N ARG A 82 4.90 14.48 -4.65
CA ARG A 82 5.72 15.28 -3.72
C ARG A 82 5.79 14.64 -2.33
N ARG A 83 4.66 14.15 -1.82
CA ARG A 83 4.60 13.49 -0.50
C ARG A 83 5.32 12.14 -0.52
N HIS A 84 5.16 11.37 -1.58
CA HIS A 84 5.88 10.12 -1.75
C HIS A 84 7.41 10.33 -1.87
N LEU A 85 7.85 11.39 -2.54
CA LEU A 85 9.27 11.75 -2.57
C LEU A 85 9.81 12.12 -1.18
N VAL A 86 9.01 12.79 -0.34
CA VAL A 86 9.38 13.03 1.06
C VAL A 86 9.49 11.72 1.82
N HIS A 87 8.56 10.77 1.61
CA HIS A 87 8.64 9.42 2.18
C HIS A 87 9.95 8.71 1.83
N HIS A 88 10.34 8.70 0.54
CA HIS A 88 11.63 8.14 0.07
C HIS A 88 12.83 8.81 0.73
N ARG A 89 12.83 10.14 0.84
CA ARG A 89 13.95 10.91 1.41
C ARG A 89 14.07 10.76 2.92
N ALA A 90 12.95 10.53 3.60
CA ALA A 90 12.91 10.39 5.05
C ALA A 90 13.39 9.01 5.53
N THR A 91 13.49 8.01 4.65
CA THR A 91 13.93 6.66 5.00
C THR A 91 15.33 6.67 5.64
N GLY A 92 15.45 6.04 6.81
CA GLY A 92 16.67 6.01 7.61
C GLY A 92 16.97 7.31 8.38
N THR A 93 16.10 8.31 8.32
CA THR A 93 16.24 9.58 9.07
C THR A 93 15.39 9.58 10.34
N PRO A 94 15.65 10.48 11.30
CA PRO A 94 14.81 10.63 12.49
C PRO A 94 13.35 11.01 12.21
N GLU A 95 13.04 11.50 11.00
CA GLU A 95 11.70 11.95 10.57
C GLU A 95 10.90 10.84 9.84
N GLU A 96 11.50 9.67 9.59
CA GLU A 96 10.89 8.58 8.80
C GLU A 96 9.47 8.22 9.25
N ALA A 97 9.27 8.12 10.56
CA ALA A 97 7.97 7.77 11.13
C ALA A 97 6.85 8.75 10.75
N GLU A 98 7.15 10.03 10.51
CA GLU A 98 6.14 11.04 10.16
C GLU A 98 5.65 10.92 8.71
N HIS A 99 6.40 10.19 7.87
CA HIS A 99 6.18 10.14 6.43
C HIS A 99 5.92 8.72 5.90
N VAL A 100 5.74 7.72 6.77
CA VAL A 100 5.51 6.33 6.35
C VAL A 100 4.04 5.99 6.04
N ASN A 101 3.07 6.66 6.65
CA ASN A 101 1.67 6.27 6.48
C ASN A 101 1.15 6.56 5.07
N PHE A 102 0.25 5.70 4.57
CA PHE A 102 -0.33 5.79 3.22
C PHE A 102 -1.12 7.10 2.97
N GLY A 103 -1.62 7.72 4.04
CA GLY A 103 -2.26 9.04 4.00
C GLY A 103 -2.03 9.85 5.27
N GLU A 104 -1.85 11.16 5.12
CA GLU A 104 -1.71 12.09 6.25
C GLU A 104 -3.03 12.42 6.95
N SER A 105 -4.14 12.15 6.27
CA SER A 105 -5.47 12.52 6.74
C SER A 105 -6.48 11.40 6.48
N PRO A 106 -7.32 11.07 7.47
CA PRO A 106 -8.47 10.20 7.31
C PRO A 106 -9.38 10.57 6.12
N LEU A 107 -9.45 11.86 5.77
CA LEU A 107 -10.23 12.33 4.62
C LEU A 107 -9.74 11.72 3.30
N TRP A 108 -8.42 11.59 3.12
CA TRP A 108 -7.87 10.96 1.92
C TRP A 108 -8.24 9.49 1.84
N ILE A 109 -8.37 8.82 2.99
CA ILE A 109 -8.81 7.42 3.06
C ILE A 109 -10.30 7.33 2.69
N VAL A 110 -11.15 8.24 3.19
CA VAL A 110 -12.56 8.29 2.77
C VAL A 110 -12.66 8.46 1.24
N LEU A 111 -11.90 9.40 0.66
CA LEU A 111 -11.90 9.62 -0.79
C LEU A 111 -11.36 8.40 -1.57
N LEU A 112 -10.36 7.70 -1.05
CA LEU A 112 -9.85 6.45 -1.61
C LEU A 112 -10.96 5.41 -1.75
N PHE A 113 -11.79 5.27 -0.70
CA PHE A 113 -12.93 4.37 -0.69
C PHE A 113 -14.05 4.83 -1.62
N VAL A 114 -14.26 6.13 -1.80
CA VAL A 114 -15.20 6.65 -2.81
C VAL A 114 -14.73 6.31 -4.22
N VAL A 115 -13.48 6.59 -4.55
CA VAL A 115 -12.90 6.38 -5.89
C VAL A 115 -12.86 4.90 -6.26
N ASN A 116 -12.66 4.00 -5.30
CA ASN A 116 -12.67 2.55 -5.55
C ASN A 116 -14.09 1.94 -5.44
N GLY A 117 -14.88 2.40 -4.48
CA GLY A 117 -16.20 1.87 -4.18
C GLY A 117 -17.22 2.17 -5.26
N LEU A 118 -17.17 3.36 -5.87
CA LEU A 118 -18.07 3.72 -6.97
C LEU A 118 -17.90 2.80 -8.20
N PRO A 119 -16.69 2.60 -8.79
CA PRO A 119 -16.50 1.66 -9.88
C PRO A 119 -16.89 0.23 -9.52
N VAL A 120 -16.49 -0.27 -8.35
CA VAL A 120 -16.81 -1.64 -7.91
C VAL A 120 -18.33 -1.83 -7.82
N SER A 121 -19.03 -0.88 -7.18
CA SER A 121 -20.48 -0.94 -7.03
C SER A 121 -21.20 -0.81 -8.38
N ALA A 122 -20.73 0.06 -9.26
CA ALA A 122 -21.31 0.25 -10.60
C ALA A 122 -21.13 -1.01 -11.46
N LEU A 123 -19.92 -1.60 -11.48
CA LEU A 123 -19.65 -2.83 -12.22
C LEU A 123 -20.46 -4.01 -11.69
N ASP A 124 -20.58 -4.14 -10.37
CA ASP A 124 -21.38 -5.19 -9.75
C ASP A 124 -22.87 -5.03 -10.05
N TRP A 125 -23.38 -3.80 -10.03
CA TRP A 125 -24.76 -3.49 -10.39
C TRP A 125 -25.06 -3.78 -11.88
N LEU A 126 -24.17 -3.34 -12.79
CA LEU A 126 -24.32 -3.57 -14.23
C LEU A 126 -24.22 -5.05 -14.62
N SER A 127 -23.39 -5.82 -13.91
CA SER A 127 -23.19 -7.25 -14.18
C SER A 127 -24.18 -8.16 -13.44
N GLY A 128 -24.83 -7.66 -12.39
CA GLY A 128 -25.75 -8.43 -11.55
C GLY A 128 -25.07 -9.50 -10.69
N LEU A 129 -23.75 -9.43 -10.51
CA LEU A 129 -22.99 -10.45 -9.78
C LEU A 129 -23.35 -10.47 -8.29
N GLY A 130 -23.52 -9.30 -7.68
CA GLY A 130 -23.84 -9.15 -6.26
C GLY A 130 -22.67 -9.50 -5.33
N ILE A 131 -21.45 -9.22 -5.77
CA ILE A 131 -20.20 -9.52 -5.06
C ILE A 131 -19.52 -8.25 -4.49
N ALA A 132 -20.03 -7.05 -4.77
CA ALA A 132 -19.43 -5.79 -4.31
C ALA A 132 -19.27 -5.71 -2.77
N PRO A 133 -20.22 -6.18 -1.93
CA PRO A 133 -20.00 -6.18 -0.48
C PRO A 133 -18.73 -6.92 -0.06
N GLY A 134 -18.47 -8.09 -0.66
CA GLY A 134 -17.26 -8.86 -0.40
C GLY A 134 -16.00 -8.12 -0.88
N MET A 135 -16.07 -7.50 -2.05
CA MET A 135 -14.94 -6.74 -2.60
C MET A 135 -14.56 -5.54 -1.72
N LEU A 136 -15.55 -4.80 -1.21
CA LEU A 136 -15.33 -3.67 -0.31
C LEU A 136 -14.71 -4.11 1.02
N LEU A 137 -15.18 -5.23 1.60
CA LEU A 137 -14.59 -5.79 2.82
C LEU A 137 -13.13 -6.23 2.60
N ALA A 138 -12.82 -6.82 1.45
CA ALA A 138 -11.44 -7.14 1.09
C ALA A 138 -10.59 -5.88 0.90
N PHE A 139 -11.13 -4.82 0.30
CA PHE A 139 -10.42 -3.55 0.18
C PHE A 139 -10.09 -2.93 1.54
N VAL A 140 -11.01 -3.00 2.52
CA VAL A 140 -10.74 -2.63 3.93
C VAL A 140 -9.60 -3.47 4.51
N ALA A 141 -9.72 -4.80 4.45
CA ALA A 141 -8.72 -5.70 5.01
C ALA A 141 -7.34 -5.46 4.38
N TYR A 142 -7.30 -5.29 3.06
CA TYR A 142 -6.08 -5.02 2.31
C TYR A 142 -5.47 -3.67 2.67
N PHE A 143 -6.27 -2.61 2.76
CA PHE A 143 -5.79 -1.28 3.16
C PHE A 143 -5.16 -1.31 4.56
N VAL A 144 -5.83 -1.92 5.53
CA VAL A 144 -5.29 -2.05 6.89
C VAL A 144 -4.00 -2.88 6.89
N ALA A 145 -3.96 -3.95 6.10
CA ALA A 145 -2.78 -4.79 5.98
C ALA A 145 -1.60 -4.06 5.33
N VAL A 146 -1.81 -3.33 4.21
CA VAL A 146 -0.73 -2.61 3.54
C VAL A 146 -0.18 -1.52 4.45
N GLU A 147 -1.05 -0.77 5.15
CA GLU A 147 -0.60 0.29 6.05
C GLU A 147 0.18 -0.28 7.25
N GLU A 148 -0.29 -1.39 7.84
CA GLU A 148 0.43 -2.06 8.93
C GLU A 148 1.77 -2.64 8.49
N VAL A 149 1.80 -3.35 7.38
CA VAL A 149 3.01 -4.03 6.89
C VAL A 149 4.03 -3.00 6.43
N HIS A 150 3.62 -1.98 5.66
CA HIS A 150 4.47 -0.87 5.24
C HIS A 150 5.11 -0.15 6.44
N TRP A 151 4.29 0.19 7.45
CA TRP A 151 4.76 0.82 8.68
C TRP A 151 5.81 -0.03 9.41
N ARG A 152 5.61 -1.35 9.50
CA ARG A 152 6.56 -2.28 10.12
C ARG A 152 7.83 -2.49 9.30
N ILE A 153 7.73 -2.47 7.97
CA ILE A 153 8.89 -2.56 7.06
C ILE A 153 9.87 -1.42 7.32
N HIS A 154 9.36 -0.19 7.46
CA HIS A 154 10.18 1.00 7.70
C HIS A 154 10.68 1.08 9.14
N LEU A 155 9.81 0.89 10.14
CA LEU A 155 10.17 1.12 11.55
C LEU A 155 10.72 -0.11 12.26
N GLY A 156 11.20 -1.11 11.51
CA GLY A 156 11.82 -2.32 12.09
C GLY A 156 10.86 -3.21 12.90
N GLY A 157 9.55 -3.07 12.71
CA GLY A 157 8.55 -3.87 13.42
C GLY A 157 8.53 -5.33 12.93
N ARG A 158 8.30 -6.29 13.84
CA ARG A 158 8.23 -7.73 13.51
C ARG A 158 7.14 -8.03 12.48
N LEU A 159 7.47 -8.71 11.39
CA LEU A 159 6.49 -9.20 10.43
C LEU A 159 6.20 -10.69 10.69
N PRO A 160 5.05 -11.22 10.22
CA PRO A 160 4.90 -12.67 10.05
C PRO A 160 6.03 -13.21 9.16
N SER A 161 6.51 -14.43 9.44
CA SER A 161 7.67 -15.01 8.73
C SER A 161 7.49 -15.05 7.21
N PHE A 162 6.27 -15.28 6.73
CA PHE A 162 5.95 -15.30 5.30
C PHE A 162 5.97 -13.91 4.64
N LEU A 163 5.98 -12.82 5.42
CA LEU A 163 6.09 -11.44 4.96
C LEU A 163 7.47 -10.83 5.19
N GLU A 164 8.39 -11.48 5.91
CA GLU A 164 9.75 -10.94 6.11
C GLU A 164 10.48 -10.64 4.78
N PRO A 165 10.35 -11.45 3.70
CA PRO A 165 10.95 -11.11 2.41
C PRO A 165 10.43 -9.78 1.81
N ALA A 166 9.22 -9.35 2.16
CA ALA A 166 8.65 -8.09 1.68
C ALA A 166 9.47 -6.88 2.15
N ARG A 167 10.12 -6.96 3.31
CA ARG A 167 10.97 -5.86 3.81
C ARG A 167 12.11 -5.58 2.85
N GLY A 168 12.88 -6.61 2.48
CA GLY A 168 13.98 -6.45 1.53
C GLY A 168 13.47 -6.03 0.15
N TYR A 169 12.33 -6.57 -0.27
CA TYR A 169 11.70 -6.23 -1.54
C TYR A 169 11.31 -4.74 -1.63
N HIS A 170 10.60 -4.23 -0.63
CA HIS A 170 10.15 -2.84 -0.60
C HIS A 170 11.28 -1.85 -0.30
N LEU A 171 12.26 -2.20 0.55
CA LEU A 171 13.41 -1.30 0.75
C LEU A 171 14.29 -1.21 -0.52
N ALA A 172 14.36 -2.27 -1.33
CA ALA A 172 15.00 -2.18 -2.65
C ALA A 172 14.25 -1.25 -3.64
N HIS A 173 12.96 -0.98 -3.42
CA HIS A 173 12.24 0.07 -4.14
C HIS A 173 12.72 1.47 -3.73
N HIS A 174 12.96 1.69 -2.43
CA HIS A 174 13.50 2.95 -1.92
C HIS A 174 14.89 3.26 -2.47
N ASP A 175 15.74 2.24 -2.61
CA ASP A 175 17.07 2.40 -3.19
C ASP A 175 17.01 2.75 -4.68
N MET A 176 16.13 2.10 -5.43
CA MET A 176 15.99 2.25 -6.88
C MET A 176 14.50 2.22 -7.30
N PRO A 177 13.81 3.39 -7.32
CA PRO A 177 12.34 3.49 -7.48
C PRO A 177 11.84 3.32 -8.92
N VAL A 178 12.35 2.30 -9.61
CA VAL A 178 12.06 1.98 -11.02
C VAL A 178 11.30 0.65 -11.19
N GLY A 179 10.91 0.01 -10.08
CA GLY A 179 10.12 -1.23 -10.01
C GLY A 179 9.70 -1.51 -8.56
N ARG A 180 9.06 -2.66 -8.29
CA ARG A 180 8.64 -3.09 -6.93
C ARG A 180 7.61 -2.16 -6.30
N TYR A 181 6.49 -1.98 -6.97
CA TYR A 181 5.44 -1.02 -6.60
C TYR A 181 4.39 -1.59 -5.64
N ASN A 182 4.20 -2.90 -5.56
CA ASN A 182 3.44 -3.51 -4.48
C ASN A 182 4.34 -3.66 -3.25
N VAL A 183 3.87 -3.22 -2.09
CA VAL A 183 4.65 -3.15 -0.84
C VAL A 183 4.99 -4.54 -0.31
N PHE A 184 4.01 -5.46 -0.24
CA PHE A 184 4.21 -6.74 0.45
C PHE A 184 3.80 -7.99 -0.32
N PHE A 185 2.91 -7.87 -1.30
CA PHE A 185 2.51 -8.99 -2.15
C PHE A 185 2.63 -8.57 -3.63
N PRO A 186 3.73 -8.93 -4.32
CA PRO A 186 4.08 -8.36 -5.62
C PRO A 186 3.39 -9.00 -6.82
N LEU A 187 2.07 -9.26 -6.72
CA LEU A 187 1.31 -9.90 -7.79
C LEU A 187 1.35 -9.09 -9.08
N PHE A 188 1.00 -7.80 -9.05
CA PHE A 188 0.99 -6.98 -10.27
C PHE A 188 2.39 -6.58 -10.73
N ASP A 189 3.37 -6.52 -9.82
CA ASP A 189 4.78 -6.42 -10.21
C ASP A 189 5.25 -7.64 -11.03
N TRP A 190 4.83 -8.85 -10.67
CA TRP A 190 5.14 -10.05 -11.45
C TRP A 190 4.39 -10.07 -12.78
N LEU A 191 3.08 -9.79 -12.76
CA LEU A 191 2.25 -9.81 -13.97
C LEU A 191 2.69 -8.77 -15.01
N LEU A 192 3.21 -7.61 -14.57
CA LEU A 192 3.58 -6.50 -15.44
C LEU A 192 5.10 -6.32 -15.58
N GLY A 193 5.89 -7.28 -15.08
CA GLY A 193 7.34 -7.33 -15.28
C GLY A 193 8.13 -6.24 -14.56
N THR A 194 7.62 -5.70 -13.45
CA THR A 194 8.29 -4.66 -12.63
C THR A 194 8.82 -5.18 -11.30
N ALA A 195 8.82 -6.50 -11.09
CA ALA A 195 9.31 -7.10 -9.84
C ALA A 195 10.83 -7.00 -9.61
N HIS A 196 11.57 -6.62 -10.64
CA HIS A 196 13.00 -6.33 -10.57
C HIS A 196 13.19 -4.91 -11.11
N GLY A 197 14.14 -4.17 -10.53
CA GLY A 197 14.66 -2.99 -11.24
C GLY A 197 15.21 -3.43 -12.61
N PRO A 198 15.43 -2.50 -13.55
CA PRO A 198 16.11 -2.85 -14.79
C PRO A 198 17.37 -3.63 -14.40
N ALA A 199 17.57 -4.80 -15.02
CA ALA A 199 18.88 -5.42 -14.96
C ALA A 199 19.85 -4.29 -15.28
N LEU A 200 20.85 -4.07 -14.42
CA LEU A 200 22.05 -3.40 -14.89
C LEU A 200 22.50 -4.28 -16.04
N ALA A 201 22.09 -3.91 -17.25
CA ALA A 201 22.46 -4.57 -18.46
C ALA A 201 23.96 -4.47 -18.45
N ASP A 202 24.59 -5.58 -18.09
CA ASP A 202 25.93 -5.99 -18.46
C ASP A 202 26.79 -4.78 -18.84
N GLN A 203 27.04 -3.89 -17.87
CA GLN A 203 28.06 -2.88 -18.08
C GLN A 203 29.34 -3.67 -18.03
N GLY A 204 29.79 -4.06 -19.22
CA GLY A 204 31.12 -4.54 -19.51
C GLY A 204 32.13 -3.51 -19.03
N HIS A 205 32.33 -3.44 -17.73
CA HIS A 205 33.57 -2.99 -17.14
C HIS A 205 34.52 -4.16 -17.31
N ALA A 206 35.08 -4.23 -18.51
CA ALA A 206 36.45 -4.65 -18.66
C ALA A 206 37.24 -3.96 -17.54
N ARG A 207 37.69 -4.75 -16.56
CA ARG A 207 38.72 -4.32 -15.63
C ARG A 207 39.88 -3.78 -16.48
N PRO A 208 40.29 -2.51 -16.35
CA PRO A 208 41.59 -2.16 -16.83
C PRO A 208 42.59 -2.91 -15.96
N ALA A 209 43.36 -3.80 -16.58
CA ALA A 209 44.55 -4.33 -15.97
C ALA A 209 45.50 -3.16 -15.69
N ARG A 210 45.80 -2.92 -14.40
CA ARG A 210 47.06 -2.40 -13.88
C ARG A 210 47.07 -2.55 -12.37
#